data_AF-A0A841B0A8-F1
#
_entry.id   AF-A0A841B0A8-F1
#
_cell.length_a   1.000
_cell.length_b   1.000
_cell.length_c   1.000
_cell.angle_alpha   90.00
_cell.angle_beta   90.00
_cell.angle_gamma   90.00
#
_symmetry.space_group_name_H-M   'P 1'
#
loop_
_entity.id
_entity.type
_entity.pdbx_description
1 polymer ?
#
loop_
_entity_poly.entity_id
_entity_poly.type
_entity_poly.pdbx_seq_one_letter_code
_entity_poly.pdbx_strand_id
1 'polypeptide(L)'
;MELVSDISLIRGEEELFDRTAHLFVAATDIACAADDLYTWALSRPSLTRQGERLVRDKRIRKLYRPGVLLNEQTAEHLHHLSGLGAQIRIGTEEINETILLDERVAIMAGDEGKAVRSYSVISRPELVQGILSLFETAWQAAATLETFDARFADIRMEAPQILEFLTTGCKDDKAAKSLGMGVRTYQRRVSELLVALGVTSRLQVDARARELGLL
;
A
#
# COMPACT_ATOMS: atom_id res chain seq x y z
N MET A 1 7.72 10.71 37.93
CA MET A 1 6.99 10.49 36.66
C MET A 1 7.87 9.57 35.83
N GLU A 2 7.73 8.26 36.03
CA GLU A 2 8.48 7.25 35.28
C GLU A 2 7.79 7.03 33.94
N LEU A 3 8.52 7.26 32.85
CA LEU A 3 8.08 6.94 31.49
C LEU A 3 8.21 5.42 31.31
N VAL A 4 7.15 4.66 31.59
CA VAL A 4 7.05 3.27 31.15
C VAL A 4 6.98 3.28 29.62
N SER A 5 7.89 2.56 28.95
CA SER A 5 7.99 2.62 27.48
C SER A 5 6.90 1.76 26.83
N ASP A 6 5.68 2.28 26.74
CA ASP A 6 4.55 1.65 26.02
C ASP A 6 4.71 1.71 24.49
N ILE A 7 5.82 2.29 24.04
CA ILE A 7 6.27 2.43 22.66
C ILE A 7 7.68 1.88 22.57
N SER A 8 7.89 0.89 21.69
CA SER A 8 9.21 0.37 21.34
C SER A 8 9.58 0.81 19.93
N LEU A 9 10.73 1.49 19.79
CA LEU A 9 11.31 1.80 18.49
C LEU A 9 12.24 0.65 18.07
N ILE A 10 11.95 0.04 16.94
CA ILE A 10 12.70 -1.06 16.33
C ILE A 10 13.38 -0.55 15.05
N ARG A 11 14.58 -1.05 14.74
CA ARG A 11 15.32 -0.63 13.54
C ARG A 11 15.50 -1.82 12.60
N GLY A 12 14.99 -1.68 11.39
CA GLY A 12 15.04 -2.72 10.37
C GLY A 12 13.90 -3.72 10.48
N GLU A 13 13.62 -4.36 9.34
CA GLU A 13 12.53 -5.32 9.19
C GLU A 13 12.82 -6.66 9.86
N GLU A 14 14.09 -7.07 9.89
CA GLU A 14 14.49 -8.34 10.51
C GLU A 14 14.21 -8.32 12.02
N GLU A 15 14.65 -7.28 12.72
CA GLU A 15 14.37 -7.13 14.16
C GLU A 15 12.87 -6.99 14.43
N LEU A 16 12.14 -6.25 13.57
CA LEU A 16 10.69 -6.11 13.71
C LEU A 16 10.00 -7.47 13.63
N PHE A 17 10.36 -8.27 12.63
CA PHE A 17 9.80 -9.60 12.43
C PHE A 17 10.08 -10.48 13.65
N ASP A 18 11.33 -10.59 14.08
CA ASP A 18 11.71 -11.43 15.21
C ASP A 18 10.95 -11.07 16.48
N ARG A 19 10.74 -9.76 16.71
CA ARG A 19 10.07 -9.27 17.90
C ARG A 19 8.55 -9.32 17.83
N THR A 20 7.94 -9.37 16.66
CA THR A 20 6.47 -9.21 16.51
C THR A 20 5.76 -10.37 15.82
N ALA A 21 6.47 -11.32 15.19
CA ALA A 21 5.85 -12.43 14.45
C ALA A 21 4.81 -13.22 15.28
N HIS A 22 5.09 -13.44 16.56
CA HIS A 22 4.19 -14.12 17.48
C HIS A 22 2.84 -13.40 17.66
N LEU A 23 2.81 -12.06 17.54
CA LEU A 23 1.59 -11.26 17.61
C LEU A 23 0.68 -11.52 16.41
N PHE A 24 1.24 -11.66 15.21
CA PHE A 24 0.48 -11.96 13.99
C PHE A 24 -0.14 -13.37 14.01
N VAL A 25 0.62 -14.32 14.57
CA VAL A 25 0.12 -15.69 14.76
C VAL A 25 -1.07 -15.70 15.71
N ALA A 26 -0.97 -14.97 16.83
CA ALA A 26 -2.02 -14.91 17.85
C ALA A 26 -3.24 -14.05 17.46
N ALA A 27 -3.05 -13.01 16.65
CA ALA A 27 -4.10 -12.05 16.33
C ALA A 27 -5.30 -12.67 15.62
N THR A 28 -6.50 -12.24 15.95
CA THR A 28 -7.74 -12.70 15.28
C THR A 28 -8.31 -11.64 14.34
N ASP A 29 -8.04 -10.37 14.62
CA ASP A 29 -8.36 -9.21 13.78
C ASP A 29 -7.06 -8.49 13.40
N ILE A 30 -6.86 -8.29 12.10
CA ILE A 30 -5.70 -7.61 11.54
C ILE A 30 -6.20 -6.56 10.56
N ALA A 31 -5.95 -5.30 10.87
CA ALA A 31 -6.12 -4.18 9.96
C ALA A 31 -4.75 -3.67 9.53
N CYS A 32 -4.58 -3.40 8.24
CA CYS A 32 -3.31 -2.91 7.72
C CYS A 32 -3.55 -1.88 6.63
N ALA A 33 -2.80 -0.80 6.69
CA ALA A 33 -2.71 0.18 5.63
C ALA A 33 -1.28 0.24 5.12
N ALA A 34 -1.09 0.18 3.80
CA ALA A 34 0.22 0.16 3.17
C ALA A 34 0.17 0.76 1.77
N ASP A 35 1.29 1.30 1.33
CA ASP A 35 1.43 1.92 0.02
C ASP A 35 1.70 0.89 -1.09
N ASP A 36 2.24 -0.27 -0.73
CA ASP A 36 2.56 -1.37 -1.65
C ASP A 36 2.29 -2.76 -1.02
N LEU A 37 2.51 -3.81 -1.81
CA LEU A 37 2.44 -5.20 -1.33
C LEU A 37 3.66 -5.60 -0.48
N TYR A 38 4.74 -4.82 -0.49
CA TYR A 38 5.94 -5.05 0.29
C TYR A 38 5.79 -4.54 1.73
N THR A 39 4.60 -4.73 2.31
CA THR A 39 4.49 -4.73 3.76
C THR A 39 5.40 -5.85 4.27
N TRP A 40 6.28 -5.56 5.24
CA TRP A 40 7.24 -6.51 5.80
C TRP A 40 6.63 -7.84 6.27
N ALA A 41 5.33 -7.84 6.62
CA ALA A 41 4.57 -9.04 7.00
C ALA A 41 4.17 -9.94 5.81
N LEU A 42 4.25 -9.46 4.57
CA LEU A 42 3.90 -10.19 3.34
C LEU A 42 5.10 -10.41 2.41
N SER A 43 6.19 -9.63 2.57
CA SER A 43 7.39 -9.70 1.72
C SER A 43 8.27 -10.94 1.94
N ARG A 44 7.91 -11.86 2.86
CA ARG A 44 8.68 -13.10 3.12
C ARG A 44 7.95 -14.35 2.61
N PRO A 45 8.55 -15.12 1.67
CA PRO A 45 7.95 -16.32 1.07
C PRO A 45 7.50 -17.43 2.06
N SER A 46 8.10 -17.46 3.26
CA SER A 46 7.71 -18.38 4.33
C SER A 46 6.29 -18.14 4.83
N LEU A 47 5.77 -16.93 4.67
CA LEU A 47 4.40 -16.55 5.00
C LEU A 47 3.43 -16.69 3.84
N THR A 48 3.83 -17.11 2.63
CA THR A 48 2.88 -17.21 1.50
C THR A 48 1.98 -18.43 1.61
N ARG A 49 2.50 -19.59 2.06
CA ARG A 49 1.68 -20.79 2.36
C ARG A 49 0.97 -20.72 3.72
N GLN A 50 1.56 -20.05 4.71
CA GLN A 50 0.88 -19.77 5.97
C GLN A 50 -0.14 -18.65 5.82
N GLY A 51 0.10 -17.68 4.94
CA GLY A 51 -0.70 -16.48 4.71
C GLY A 51 -2.11 -16.79 4.23
N GLU A 52 -2.26 -17.72 3.30
CA GLU A 52 -3.60 -18.14 2.86
C GLU A 52 -4.43 -18.74 4.02
N ARG A 53 -3.79 -19.55 4.87
CA ARG A 53 -4.43 -20.10 6.07
C ARG A 53 -4.72 -19.02 7.10
N LEU A 54 -3.79 -18.09 7.31
CA LEU A 54 -3.96 -16.95 8.20
C LEU A 54 -5.12 -16.05 7.73
N VAL A 55 -5.33 -15.90 6.42
CA VAL A 55 -6.45 -15.12 5.86
C VAL A 55 -7.80 -15.80 6.11
N ARG A 56 -7.88 -17.13 5.99
CA ARG A 56 -9.14 -17.87 6.18
C ARG A 56 -9.62 -17.87 7.63
N ASP A 57 -8.71 -17.88 8.59
CA ASP A 57 -9.01 -18.05 10.01
C ASP A 57 -9.14 -16.72 10.78
N LYS A 58 -8.89 -15.57 10.13
CA LYS A 58 -8.81 -14.26 10.78
C LYS A 58 -9.67 -13.22 10.05
N ARG A 59 -10.07 -12.16 10.75
CA ARG A 59 -10.66 -10.98 10.12
C ARG A 59 -9.53 -10.08 9.60
N ILE A 60 -9.37 -10.00 8.29
CA ILE A 60 -8.32 -9.20 7.67
C ILE A 60 -8.92 -8.04 6.89
N ARG A 61 -8.45 -6.82 7.19
CA ARG A 61 -8.75 -5.59 6.46
C ARG A 61 -7.47 -4.97 5.93
N LYS A 62 -7.45 -4.64 4.64
CA LYS A 62 -6.28 -4.15 3.93
C LYS A 62 -6.62 -2.90 3.13
N LEU A 63 -6.02 -1.78 3.50
CA LEU A 63 -6.16 -0.51 2.81
C LEU A 63 -4.89 -0.26 1.99
N TYR A 64 -5.03 -0.11 0.68
CA TYR A 64 -3.92 0.17 -0.22
C TYR A 64 -4.12 1.47 -1.00
N ARG A 65 -3.02 2.01 -1.53
CA ARG A 65 -3.05 3.08 -2.54
C ARG A 65 -3.23 2.52 -3.95
N PRO A 66 -3.68 3.31 -4.94
CA PRO A 66 -4.00 2.78 -6.26
C PRO A 66 -2.79 2.21 -7.00
N GLY A 67 -1.58 2.63 -6.65
CA GLY A 67 -0.33 2.21 -7.29
C GLY A 67 -0.13 0.70 -7.30
N VAL A 68 -0.64 -0.02 -6.30
CA VAL A 68 -0.60 -1.49 -6.28
C VAL A 68 -1.31 -2.10 -7.50
N LEU A 69 -2.39 -1.46 -7.95
CA LEU A 69 -3.17 -1.96 -9.09
C LEU A 69 -2.53 -1.63 -10.43
N LEU A 70 -1.45 -0.86 -10.51
CA LEU A 70 -0.77 -0.61 -11.79
C LEU A 70 -0.02 -1.84 -12.32
N ASN A 71 0.34 -2.77 -11.43
CA ASN A 71 0.95 -4.04 -11.78
C ASN A 71 -0.14 -5.14 -11.80
N GLU A 72 -0.31 -5.80 -12.95
CA GLU A 72 -1.34 -6.84 -13.11
C GLU A 72 -1.15 -8.01 -12.14
N GLN A 73 0.08 -8.46 -11.90
CA GLN A 73 0.38 -9.56 -10.97
C GLN A 73 -0.02 -9.20 -9.54
N THR A 74 0.22 -7.95 -9.14
CA THR A 74 -0.21 -7.42 -7.84
C THR A 74 -1.74 -7.34 -7.77
N ALA A 75 -2.40 -6.85 -8.81
CA ALA A 75 -3.86 -6.78 -8.86
C ALA A 75 -4.51 -8.17 -8.75
N GLU A 76 -4.02 -9.15 -9.50
CA GLU A 76 -4.44 -10.56 -9.42
C GLU A 76 -4.24 -11.13 -8.02
N HIS A 77 -3.10 -10.86 -7.39
CA HIS A 77 -2.83 -11.30 -6.03
C HIS A 77 -3.82 -10.71 -5.01
N LEU A 78 -4.16 -9.43 -5.13
CA LEU A 78 -5.16 -8.80 -4.26
C LEU A 78 -6.55 -9.41 -4.47
N HIS A 79 -6.94 -9.70 -5.71
CA HIS A 79 -8.20 -10.41 -5.99
C HIS A 79 -8.20 -11.82 -5.41
N HIS A 80 -7.09 -12.55 -5.47
CA HIS A 80 -6.94 -13.86 -4.82
C HIS A 80 -7.13 -13.76 -3.31
N LEU A 81 -6.44 -12.82 -2.64
CA LEU A 81 -6.61 -12.59 -1.19
C LEU A 81 -8.05 -12.21 -0.82
N SER A 82 -8.71 -11.39 -1.65
CA SER A 82 -10.12 -11.04 -1.50
C SER A 82 -11.01 -12.30 -1.54
N GLY A 83 -10.76 -13.19 -2.50
CA GLY A 83 -11.45 -14.48 -2.62
C GLY A 83 -11.21 -15.45 -1.45
N LEU A 84 -10.14 -15.26 -0.68
CA LEU A 84 -9.85 -16.00 0.55
C LEU A 84 -10.56 -15.42 1.79
N GLY A 85 -11.19 -14.25 1.68
CA GLY A 85 -11.94 -13.60 2.75
C GLY A 85 -11.31 -12.31 3.30
N ALA A 86 -10.17 -11.87 2.77
CA ALA A 86 -9.62 -10.56 3.13
C ALA A 86 -10.49 -9.43 2.57
N GLN A 87 -10.80 -8.44 3.39
CA GLN A 87 -11.46 -7.23 2.90
C GLN A 87 -10.38 -6.28 2.40
N ILE A 88 -10.46 -5.89 1.13
CA ILE A 88 -9.48 -4.99 0.51
C ILE A 88 -10.19 -3.73 0.00
N ARG A 89 -9.63 -2.58 0.35
CA ARG A 89 -10.09 -1.26 -0.10
C ARG A 89 -8.94 -0.42 -0.63
N ILE A 90 -9.26 0.46 -1.56
CA ILE A 90 -8.32 1.36 -2.22
C ILE A 90 -8.66 2.82 -1.87
N GLY A 91 -7.72 3.51 -1.24
CA GLY A 91 -7.79 4.92 -0.90
C GLY A 91 -6.79 5.74 -1.71
N THR A 92 -7.14 6.97 -2.08
CA THR A 92 -6.26 7.87 -2.86
C THR A 92 -5.36 8.74 -1.99
N GLU A 93 -5.75 8.97 -0.74
CA GLU A 93 -5.01 9.77 0.23
C GLU A 93 -3.68 9.09 0.61
N GLU A 94 -2.72 9.88 1.09
CA GLU A 94 -1.49 9.34 1.68
C GLU A 94 -1.81 8.59 2.97
N ILE A 95 -1.14 7.45 3.15
CA ILE A 95 -1.32 6.62 4.34
C ILE A 95 0.05 6.21 4.87
N ASN A 96 0.28 6.46 6.15
CA ASN A 96 1.45 5.88 6.81
C ASN A 96 1.26 4.37 6.96
N GLU A 97 2.27 3.59 6.59
CA GLU A 97 2.23 2.14 6.74
C GLU A 97 1.99 1.78 8.20
N THR A 98 0.85 1.13 8.44
CA THR A 98 0.32 0.87 9.77
C THR A 98 -0.29 -0.54 9.81
N ILE A 99 -0.02 -1.28 10.87
CA ILE A 99 -0.65 -2.57 11.17
C ILE A 99 -1.26 -2.49 12.56
N LEU A 100 -2.53 -2.88 12.66
CA LEU A 100 -3.32 -2.95 13.88
C LEU A 100 -3.66 -4.42 14.14
N LEU A 101 -3.41 -4.88 15.36
CA LEU A 101 -3.63 -6.25 15.79
C LEU A 101 -4.57 -6.26 17.00
N ASP A 102 -5.73 -6.91 16.84
CA ASP A 102 -6.79 -7.05 17.87
C ASP A 102 -7.15 -5.75 18.61
N GLU A 103 -7.00 -4.59 17.95
CA GLU A 103 -7.20 -3.25 18.55
C GLU A 103 -6.32 -2.98 19.80
N ARG A 104 -5.23 -3.72 19.95
CA ARG A 104 -4.34 -3.71 21.13
C ARG A 104 -2.92 -3.30 20.82
N VAL A 105 -2.45 -3.60 19.61
CA VAL A 105 -1.10 -3.26 19.16
C VAL A 105 -1.18 -2.53 17.84
N ALA A 106 -0.47 -1.43 17.74
CA ALA A 106 -0.22 -0.73 16.48
C ALA A 106 1.28 -0.83 16.15
N ILE A 107 1.60 -1.17 14.90
CA ILE A 107 2.95 -1.14 14.35
C ILE A 107 2.92 -0.09 13.24
N MET A 108 3.73 0.96 13.37
CA MET A 108 3.82 2.02 12.37
C MET A 108 5.21 2.08 11.79
N ALA A 109 5.32 2.12 10.47
CA ALA A 109 6.59 2.39 9.81
C ALA A 109 6.92 3.88 9.90
N GLY A 110 8.20 4.15 10.13
CA GLY A 110 8.78 5.48 10.01
C GLY A 110 9.23 5.77 8.58
N ASP A 111 9.79 6.96 8.43
CA ASP A 111 10.28 7.50 7.15
C ASP A 111 11.27 6.56 6.42
N GLU A 112 11.00 6.34 5.14
CA GLU A 112 11.79 5.53 4.21
C GLU A 112 13.09 6.23 3.76
N GLY A 113 13.23 7.55 3.98
CA GLY A 113 14.42 8.32 3.60
C GLY A 113 15.70 8.01 4.39
N LYS A 114 15.67 7.04 5.31
CA LYS A 114 16.82 6.64 6.15
C LYS A 114 17.43 5.33 5.67
N ALA A 115 18.75 5.21 5.83
CA ALA A 115 19.50 3.99 5.48
C ALA A 115 18.96 2.71 6.15
N VAL A 116 18.31 2.83 7.31
CA VAL A 116 17.57 1.75 7.97
C VAL A 116 16.22 2.30 8.41
N ARG A 117 15.14 1.72 7.87
CA ARG A 117 13.76 2.06 8.23
C ARG A 117 13.50 1.71 9.69
N SER A 118 12.77 2.56 10.40
CA SER A 118 12.44 2.36 11.82
C SER A 118 10.96 2.09 12.00
N TYR A 119 10.59 1.32 13.01
CA TYR A 119 9.21 0.93 13.28
C TYR A 119 8.85 1.21 14.73
N SER A 120 7.67 1.78 14.96
CA SER A 120 7.13 1.98 16.31
C SER A 120 6.12 0.89 16.62
N VAL A 121 6.38 0.09 17.65
CA VAL A 121 5.42 -0.87 18.21
C VAL A 121 4.78 -0.23 19.44
N ILE A 122 3.48 0.00 19.37
CA ILE A 122 2.70 0.78 20.33
C ILE A 122 1.65 -0.15 20.93
N SER A 123 1.60 -0.24 22.26
CA SER A 123 0.62 -1.06 22.98
C SER A 123 -0.22 -0.26 23.98
N ARG A 124 0.01 1.06 24.06
CA ARG A 124 -0.76 1.96 24.92
C ARG A 124 -2.19 2.10 24.39
N PRO A 125 -3.23 1.72 25.17
CA PRO A 125 -4.60 1.69 24.68
C PRO A 125 -5.09 3.01 24.06
N GLU A 126 -4.80 4.15 24.69
CA GLU A 126 -5.26 5.44 24.20
C GLU A 126 -4.63 5.81 22.83
N LEU A 127 -3.36 5.45 22.63
CA LEU A 127 -2.68 5.68 21.36
C LEU A 127 -3.19 4.74 20.27
N VAL A 128 -3.35 3.45 20.62
CA VAL A 128 -3.87 2.45 19.67
C VAL A 128 -5.28 2.81 19.22
N GLN A 129 -6.15 3.27 20.13
CA GLN A 129 -7.50 3.72 19.80
C GLN A 129 -7.51 4.97 18.90
N GLY A 130 -6.58 5.90 19.12
CA GLY A 130 -6.39 7.05 18.22
C GLY A 130 -5.99 6.61 16.80
N ILE A 131 -5.01 5.71 16.69
CA ILE A 131 -4.54 5.17 15.40
C ILE A 131 -5.64 4.37 14.70
N LEU A 132 -6.38 3.53 15.44
CA LEU A 132 -7.53 2.79 14.93
C LEU A 132 -8.59 3.75 14.38
N SER A 133 -8.89 4.84 15.07
CA SER A 133 -9.88 5.83 14.61
C SER A 133 -9.48 6.48 13.27
N LEU A 134 -8.18 6.76 13.08
CA LEU A 134 -7.66 7.25 11.80
C LEU A 134 -7.78 6.19 10.70
N PHE A 135 -7.43 4.94 11.01
CA PHE A 135 -7.60 3.83 10.08
C PHE A 135 -9.06 3.65 9.67
N GLU A 136 -10.01 3.64 10.62
CA GLU A 136 -11.44 3.49 10.32
C GLU A 136 -11.96 4.63 9.44
N THR A 137 -11.51 5.86 9.70
CA THR A 137 -11.87 7.01 8.86
C THR A 137 -11.41 6.82 7.41
N ALA A 138 -10.14 6.46 7.21
CA ALA A 138 -9.60 6.18 5.88
C ALA A 138 -10.28 4.96 5.23
N TRP A 139 -10.55 3.92 6.01
CA TRP A 139 -11.22 2.71 5.58
C TRP A 139 -12.62 2.99 5.04
N GLN A 140 -13.41 3.80 5.75
CA GLN A 140 -14.78 4.15 5.32
C GLN A 140 -14.80 5.04 4.07
N ALA A 141 -13.79 5.89 3.89
CA ALA A 141 -13.66 6.75 2.71
C ALA A 141 -13.18 5.99 1.46
N ALA A 142 -12.50 4.85 1.65
CA ALA A 142 -11.91 4.07 0.56
C ALA A 142 -12.95 3.22 -0.21
N ALA A 143 -12.70 3.04 -1.51
CA ALA A 143 -13.53 2.21 -2.37
C ALA A 143 -13.19 0.72 -2.18
N THR A 144 -14.15 -0.18 -2.42
CA THR A 144 -13.85 -1.62 -2.49
C THR A 144 -12.90 -1.91 -3.66
N LEU A 145 -12.11 -2.98 -3.55
CA LEU A 145 -11.21 -3.42 -4.63
C LEU A 145 -11.93 -3.54 -5.97
N GLU A 146 -13.06 -4.25 -6.02
CA GLU A 146 -13.85 -4.45 -7.24
C GLU A 146 -14.33 -3.14 -7.87
N THR A 147 -14.88 -2.23 -7.06
CA THR A 147 -15.39 -0.94 -7.57
C THR A 147 -14.27 -0.04 -8.06
N PHE A 148 -13.13 -0.02 -7.38
CA PHE A 148 -11.99 0.80 -7.79
C PHE A 148 -11.34 0.21 -9.05
N ASP A 149 -11.10 -1.09 -9.08
CA ASP A 149 -10.43 -1.77 -10.19
C ASP A 149 -11.21 -1.65 -11.51
N ALA A 150 -12.53 -1.81 -11.48
CA ALA A 150 -13.38 -1.61 -12.64
C ALA A 150 -13.28 -0.20 -13.24
N ARG A 151 -13.04 0.83 -12.41
CA ARG A 151 -12.83 2.22 -12.85
C ARG A 151 -11.41 2.49 -13.32
N PHE A 152 -10.45 1.68 -12.87
CA PHE A 152 -9.02 1.90 -13.05
C PHE A 152 -8.41 1.06 -14.18
N ALA A 153 -9.12 0.05 -14.67
CA ALA A 153 -8.68 -0.87 -15.73
C ALA A 153 -8.12 -0.16 -16.97
N ASP A 154 -8.79 0.88 -17.46
CA ASP A 154 -8.30 1.66 -18.61
C ASP A 154 -6.92 2.29 -18.35
N ILE A 155 -6.73 2.88 -17.17
CA ILE A 155 -5.47 3.52 -16.79
C ILE A 155 -4.37 2.46 -16.68
N ARG A 156 -4.68 1.30 -16.09
CA ARG A 156 -3.72 0.19 -15.96
C ARG A 156 -3.21 -0.29 -17.32
N MET A 157 -4.09 -0.41 -18.32
CA MET A 157 -3.70 -0.82 -19.68
C MET A 157 -2.80 0.21 -20.36
N GLU A 158 -3.06 1.50 -20.17
CA GLU A 158 -2.31 2.59 -20.80
C GLU A 158 -1.02 2.94 -20.03
N ALA A 159 -0.94 2.60 -18.74
CA ALA A 159 0.14 3.01 -17.83
C ALA A 159 1.56 2.66 -18.32
N PRO A 160 1.87 1.46 -18.83
CA PRO A 160 3.23 1.12 -19.25
C PRO A 160 3.77 2.06 -20.33
N GLN A 161 2.95 2.37 -21.34
CA GLN A 161 3.36 3.24 -22.44
C GLN A 161 3.46 4.71 -21.99
N ILE A 162 2.54 5.15 -21.12
CA ILE A 162 2.62 6.50 -20.54
C ILE A 162 3.86 6.65 -19.66
N LEU A 163 4.20 5.65 -18.84
CA LEU A 163 5.41 5.63 -18.03
C LEU A 163 6.68 5.69 -18.89
N GLU A 164 6.73 4.96 -20.01
CA GLU A 164 7.84 5.03 -20.96
C GLU A 164 8.02 6.46 -21.53
N PHE A 165 6.94 7.14 -21.90
CA PHE A 165 7.03 8.52 -22.37
C PHE A 165 7.43 9.52 -21.27
N LEU A 166 6.99 9.31 -20.04
CA LEU A 166 7.33 10.17 -18.91
C LEU A 166 8.81 10.02 -18.54
N THR A 167 9.31 8.80 -18.45
CA THR A 167 10.72 8.48 -18.10
C THR A 167 11.71 8.93 -19.17
N THR A 168 11.31 8.93 -20.45
CA THR A 168 12.13 9.43 -21.56
C THR A 168 12.09 10.96 -21.74
N GLY A 169 11.27 11.67 -20.96
CA GLY A 169 11.09 13.12 -21.08
C GLY A 169 10.39 13.55 -22.38
N CYS A 170 9.60 12.66 -22.98
CA CYS A 170 8.86 12.95 -24.19
C CYS A 170 7.80 14.04 -23.94
N LYS A 171 7.63 14.96 -24.90
CA LYS A 171 6.59 15.99 -24.80
C LYS A 171 5.20 15.40 -25.05
N ASP A 172 4.20 15.92 -24.33
CA ASP A 172 2.82 15.44 -24.36
C ASP A 172 2.21 15.37 -25.76
N ASP A 173 2.51 16.35 -26.63
CA ASP A 173 2.02 16.39 -28.00
C ASP A 173 2.53 15.23 -28.84
N LYS A 174 3.81 14.87 -28.66
CA LYS A 174 4.42 13.71 -29.31
C LYS A 174 3.91 12.40 -28.74
N ALA A 175 3.87 12.28 -27.40
CA ALA A 175 3.37 11.07 -26.74
C ALA A 175 1.90 10.79 -27.09
N ALA A 176 1.03 11.81 -27.05
CA ALA A 176 -0.37 11.71 -27.42
C ALA A 176 -0.54 11.22 -28.87
N LYS A 177 0.25 11.77 -29.81
CA LYS A 177 0.25 11.35 -31.21
C LYS A 177 0.69 9.89 -31.37
N SER A 178 1.75 9.47 -30.67
CA SER A 178 2.23 8.09 -30.70
C SER A 178 1.20 7.09 -30.17
N LEU A 179 0.39 7.50 -29.18
CA LEU A 179 -0.67 6.69 -28.59
C LEU A 179 -2.03 6.83 -29.30
N GLY A 180 -2.11 7.57 -30.41
CA GLY A 180 -3.36 7.75 -31.16
C GLY A 180 -4.46 8.50 -30.40
N MET A 181 -4.11 9.33 -29.41
CA MET A 181 -5.05 10.08 -28.59
C MET A 181 -4.87 11.60 -28.71
N GLY A 182 -5.90 12.35 -28.32
CA GLY A 182 -5.81 13.81 -28.23
C GLY A 182 -4.93 14.26 -27.06
N VAL A 183 -4.24 15.40 -27.19
CA VAL A 183 -3.33 15.94 -26.16
C VAL A 183 -4.03 16.12 -24.80
N ARG A 184 -5.27 16.62 -24.78
CA ARG A 184 -6.06 16.77 -23.55
C ARG A 184 -6.37 15.42 -22.88
N THR A 185 -6.62 14.39 -23.68
CA THR A 185 -6.83 13.02 -23.18
C THR A 185 -5.56 12.50 -22.55
N TYR A 186 -4.42 12.62 -23.24
CA TYR A 186 -3.11 12.23 -22.70
C TYR A 186 -2.79 12.94 -21.38
N GLN A 187 -2.99 14.26 -21.33
CA GLN A 187 -2.76 15.04 -20.11
C GLN A 187 -3.64 14.57 -18.94
N ARG A 188 -4.92 14.28 -19.21
CA ARG A 188 -5.82 13.69 -18.21
C ARG A 188 -5.30 12.33 -17.72
N ARG A 189 -4.87 11.46 -18.63
CA ARG A 189 -4.31 10.14 -18.28
C ARG A 189 -3.02 10.24 -17.46
N VAL A 190 -2.15 11.18 -17.80
CA VAL A 190 -0.96 11.48 -16.99
C VAL A 190 -1.37 11.94 -15.59
N SER A 191 -2.34 12.86 -15.46
CA SER A 191 -2.83 13.27 -14.13
C SER A 191 -3.42 12.11 -13.33
N GLU A 192 -4.22 11.26 -13.97
CA GLU A 192 -4.78 10.04 -13.36
C GLU A 192 -3.67 9.08 -12.88
N LEU A 193 -2.62 8.91 -13.69
CA LEU A 193 -1.46 8.07 -13.36
C LEU A 193 -0.62 8.65 -12.22
N LEU A 194 -0.39 9.97 -12.18
CA LEU A 194 0.33 10.63 -11.09
C LEU A 194 -0.42 10.44 -9.75
N VAL A 195 -1.75 10.62 -9.76
CA VAL A 195 -2.60 10.35 -8.59
C VAL A 195 -2.48 8.89 -8.16
N ALA A 196 -2.50 7.95 -9.12
CA ALA A 196 -2.40 6.54 -8.80
C ALA A 196 -1.05 6.14 -8.19
N LEU A 197 0.05 6.69 -8.73
CA LEU A 197 1.39 6.54 -8.21
C LEU A 197 1.57 7.24 -6.85
N GLY A 198 0.67 8.14 -6.48
CA GLY A 198 0.76 8.94 -5.26
C GLY A 198 1.82 10.04 -5.34
N VAL A 199 2.13 10.54 -6.54
CA VAL A 199 3.13 11.57 -6.77
C VAL A 199 2.49 12.85 -7.29
N THR A 200 3.16 13.98 -7.03
CA THR A 200 2.65 15.31 -7.44
C THR A 200 3.39 15.87 -8.65
N SER A 201 4.51 15.25 -9.04
CA SER A 201 5.37 15.73 -10.12
C SER A 201 5.89 14.59 -10.99
N ARG A 202 6.05 14.88 -12.29
CA ARG A 202 6.69 13.96 -13.26
C ARG A 202 8.10 13.57 -12.85
N LEU A 203 8.81 14.43 -12.14
CA LEU A 203 10.16 14.15 -11.66
C LEU A 203 10.22 13.01 -10.64
N GLN A 204 9.09 12.72 -9.97
CA GLN A 204 8.98 11.65 -8.97
C GLN A 204 8.56 10.32 -9.60
N VAL A 205 8.05 10.33 -10.83
CA VAL A 205 7.47 9.15 -11.50
C VAL A 205 8.50 8.03 -11.61
N ASP A 206 9.71 8.33 -12.06
CA ASP A 206 10.76 7.33 -12.27
C ASP A 206 11.15 6.57 -10.99
N ALA A 207 11.26 7.28 -9.86
CA ALA A 207 11.60 6.66 -8.59
C ALA A 207 10.43 5.78 -8.12
N ARG A 208 9.22 6.35 -8.12
CA ARG A 208 8.02 5.68 -7.63
C ARG A 208 7.62 4.47 -8.48
N ALA A 209 7.77 4.56 -9.79
CA ALA A 209 7.46 3.45 -10.69
C ALA A 209 8.41 2.26 -10.48
N ARG A 210 9.69 2.50 -10.15
CA ARG A 210 10.63 1.42 -9.80
C ARG A 210 10.31 0.78 -8.45
N GLU A 211 9.96 1.56 -7.44
CA GLU A 211 9.53 1.05 -6.13
C GLU A 211 8.33 0.09 -6.27
N LEU A 212 7.38 0.43 -7.15
CA LEU A 212 6.20 -0.38 -7.44
C LEU A 212 6.46 -1.51 -8.46
N GLY A 213 7.70 -1.67 -8.95
CA GLY A 213 8.07 -2.71 -9.91
C GLY A 213 7.42 -2.56 -11.30
N LEU A 214 7.18 -1.32 -11.74
CA LEU A 214 6.58 -0.97 -13.03
C LEU A 214 7.62 -0.69 -14.14
N LEU A 215 8.90 -0.52 -13.77
CA LEU A 215 10.05 -0.27 -14.65
C LEU A 215 11.21 -1.19 -14.26
#